data_AF-A0A8H4B3P3-F1
#
_entry.id   AF-A0A8H4B3P3-F1
#
_cell.length_a   1.000
_cell.length_b   1.000
_cell.length_c   1.000
_cell.angle_alpha   90.00
_cell.angle_beta   90.00
_cell.angle_gamma   90.00
#
_symmetry.space_group_name_H-M   'P 1'
#
loop_
_entity.id
_entity.type
_entity.pdbx_description
1 polymer ?
#
loop_
_entity_poly.entity_id
_entity_poly.type
_entity_poly.pdbx_seq_one_letter_code
_entity_poly.pdbx_strand_id
1 'polypeptide(L)'
;MLDQLDLSEILKDKPSSIKSSYGQTLWNFCNVLIGVGSLSLPFAFKFSGWIIGLSLLFFCMGVTNYTTRLLIKCLNYKEGLYTYPDIAMVAYGKFVKFVVLALFTLELIGIAIAFITLIGDSLYVLFPKVSLVLLKIISWAVLVPLTLIDIKYLSYVSFLGLVSTIFLTIVIIIDGVTTHEQPGSLLNPMKTELFPTKLNSLPLCFGFMIAGFAGYYL
;
A
#
# COMPACT_ATOMS: atom_id res chain seq x y z
N MET A 1 43.38 9.11 -30.88
CA MET A 1 42.10 9.34 -31.59
C MET A 1 41.01 8.33 -31.18
N LEU A 2 41.37 7.17 -30.59
CA LEU A 2 40.41 6.15 -30.13
C LEU A 2 39.91 6.30 -28.67
N ASP A 3 40.53 7.15 -27.83
CA ASP A 3 40.10 7.31 -26.41
C ASP A 3 38.99 8.34 -26.17
N GLN A 4 38.70 9.22 -27.14
CA GLN A 4 37.65 10.24 -27.01
C GLN A 4 36.31 9.79 -27.61
N LEU A 5 36.34 8.80 -28.52
CA LEU A 5 35.14 8.29 -29.19
C LEU A 5 34.37 7.31 -28.29
N ASP A 6 35.05 6.40 -27.59
CA ASP A 6 34.42 5.46 -26.64
C ASP A 6 33.81 6.16 -25.41
N LEU A 7 34.49 7.20 -24.88
CA LEU A 7 33.97 7.93 -23.71
C LEU A 7 32.71 8.75 -24.06
N SER A 8 32.57 9.18 -25.33
CA SER A 8 31.41 9.92 -25.81
C SER A 8 30.19 9.04 -26.09
N GLU A 9 30.40 7.77 -26.47
CA GLU A 9 29.33 6.77 -26.61
C GLU A 9 28.87 6.23 -25.24
N ILE A 10 29.77 6.02 -24.29
CA ILE A 10 29.43 5.58 -22.92
C ILE A 10 28.70 6.69 -22.14
N LEU A 11 29.00 7.98 -22.39
CA LEU A 11 28.27 9.10 -21.77
C LEU A 11 26.93 9.43 -22.46
N LYS A 12 26.64 8.83 -23.62
CA LYS A 12 25.37 9.04 -24.35
C LYS A 12 24.26 8.12 -23.88
N ASP A 13 24.59 7.04 -23.17
CA ASP A 13 23.63 6.16 -22.50
C ASP A 13 23.47 6.51 -21.01
N LYS A 14 23.33 7.80 -20.73
CA LYS A 14 22.62 8.20 -19.52
C LYS A 14 21.18 7.76 -19.76
N PRO A 15 20.64 6.75 -19.05
CA PRO A 15 19.26 6.34 -19.26
C PRO A 15 18.43 7.61 -19.14
N SER A 16 17.73 7.96 -20.23
CA SER A 16 16.88 9.14 -20.28
C SER A 16 16.03 9.09 -19.03
N SER A 17 16.32 9.97 -18.07
CA SER A 17 15.76 9.84 -16.74
C SER A 17 14.31 10.24 -16.87
N ILE A 18 13.45 9.27 -17.18
CA ILE A 18 12.01 9.35 -16.97
C ILE A 18 11.87 9.35 -15.45
N LYS A 19 12.23 10.48 -14.84
CA LYS A 19 12.00 10.75 -13.43
C LYS A 19 10.52 11.11 -13.37
N SER A 20 9.74 10.27 -12.71
CA SER A 20 8.43 10.68 -12.22
C SER A 20 8.61 12.03 -11.51
N SER A 21 7.81 13.02 -11.90
CA SER A 21 7.83 14.33 -11.23
C SER A 21 7.59 14.10 -9.73
N TYR A 22 8.24 14.88 -8.86
CA TYR A 22 8.06 14.78 -7.40
C TYR A 22 6.58 14.73 -7.00
N GLY A 23 5.74 15.51 -7.70
CA GLY A 23 4.30 15.47 -7.53
C GLY A 23 3.69 14.11 -7.88
N GLN A 24 4.04 13.50 -9.02
CA GLN A 24 3.52 12.18 -9.42
C GLN A 24 3.85 11.08 -8.40
N THR A 25 5.07 11.11 -7.85
CA THR A 25 5.48 10.16 -6.82
C THR A 25 4.68 10.37 -5.53
N LEU A 26 4.52 11.63 -5.10
CA LEU A 26 3.73 11.97 -3.92
C LEU A 26 2.25 11.57 -4.08
N TRP A 27 1.68 11.79 -5.27
CA TRP A 27 0.30 11.43 -5.56
C TRP A 27 0.08 9.92 -5.56
N ASN A 28 1.00 9.15 -6.17
CA ASN A 28 0.94 7.69 -6.13
C ASN A 28 1.04 7.17 -4.68
N PHE A 29 1.96 7.75 -3.89
CA PHE A 29 2.11 7.40 -2.49
C PHE A 29 0.84 7.66 -1.66
N CYS A 30 0.22 8.84 -1.81
CA CYS A 30 -1.05 9.15 -1.15
C CYS A 30 -2.16 8.19 -1.58
N ASN A 31 -2.25 7.84 -2.86
CA ASN A 31 -3.26 6.91 -3.37
C ASN A 31 -3.14 5.52 -2.73
N VAL A 32 -1.91 5.01 -2.60
CA VAL A 32 -1.65 3.72 -1.95
C VAL A 32 -2.04 3.75 -0.46
N LEU A 33 -1.62 4.80 0.27
CA LEU A 33 -1.93 4.95 1.70
C LEU A 33 -3.44 5.06 1.97
N ILE A 34 -4.14 5.89 1.19
CA ILE A 34 -5.58 6.09 1.37
C ILE A 34 -6.31 4.80 0.99
N GLY A 35 -5.93 4.13 -0.09
CA GLY A 35 -6.60 2.91 -0.56
C GLY A 35 -6.55 1.77 0.46
N VAL A 36 -5.35 1.31 0.84
CA VAL A 36 -5.18 0.19 1.77
C VAL A 36 -5.60 0.57 3.20
N GLY A 37 -5.32 1.81 3.61
CA GLY A 37 -5.69 2.33 4.93
C GLY A 37 -7.20 2.42 5.12
N SER A 38 -7.96 2.90 4.13
CA SER A 38 -9.41 3.14 4.30
C SER A 38 -10.21 1.87 4.54
N LEU A 39 -9.76 0.73 4.01
CA LEU A 39 -10.44 -0.56 4.20
C LEU A 39 -10.03 -1.25 5.50
N SER A 40 -8.75 -1.13 5.89
CA SER A 40 -8.18 -1.84 7.05
C SER A 40 -8.43 -1.12 8.37
N LEU A 41 -8.41 0.22 8.39
CA LEU A 41 -8.63 1.03 9.58
C LEU A 41 -10.00 0.78 10.26
N PRO A 42 -11.16 0.87 9.59
CA PRO A 42 -12.45 0.65 10.25
C PRO A 42 -12.56 -0.74 10.86
N PHE A 43 -12.00 -1.76 10.20
CA PHE A 43 -11.93 -3.11 10.73
C PHE A 43 -11.02 -3.18 11.96
N ALA A 44 -9.83 -2.58 11.92
CA ALA A 44 -8.92 -2.55 13.06
C ALA A 44 -9.53 -1.82 14.27
N PHE A 45 -10.23 -0.71 14.07
CA PHE A 45 -10.92 0.03 15.13
C PHE A 45 -12.08 -0.75 15.75
N LYS A 46 -12.81 -1.53 14.95
CA LYS A 46 -13.90 -2.40 15.45
C LYS A 46 -13.42 -3.41 16.50
N PHE A 47 -12.20 -3.95 16.37
CA PHE A 47 -11.66 -4.95 17.29
C PHE A 47 -10.74 -4.38 18.37
N SER A 48 -10.02 -3.29 18.09
CA SER A 48 -9.13 -2.65 19.06
C SER A 48 -9.84 -1.68 20.00
N GLY A 49 -11.01 -1.17 19.62
CA GLY A 49 -11.69 -0.08 20.32
C GLY A 49 -10.97 1.26 20.12
N TRP A 50 -11.61 2.34 20.52
CA TRP A 50 -11.11 3.69 20.23
C TRP A 50 -9.77 4.02 20.90
N ILE A 51 -9.63 3.71 22.20
CA ILE A 51 -8.44 4.14 22.97
C ILE A 51 -7.20 3.40 22.49
N ILE A 52 -7.28 2.06 22.44
CA ILE A 52 -6.14 1.24 22.01
C ILE A 52 -5.90 1.41 20.51
N GLY A 53 -6.96 1.50 19.70
CA GLY A 53 -6.83 1.75 18.26
C GLY A 53 -6.10 3.07 17.96
N LEU A 54 -6.48 4.17 18.60
CA LEU A 54 -5.79 5.47 18.45
C LEU A 54 -4.35 5.39 18.97
N SER A 55 -4.13 4.77 20.14
CA SER A 55 -2.77 4.62 20.69
C SER A 55 -1.86 3.82 19.75
N LEU A 56 -2.36 2.72 19.19
CA LEU A 56 -1.62 1.90 18.22
C LEU A 56 -1.38 2.67 16.93
N LEU A 57 -2.36 3.46 16.47
CA LEU A 57 -2.21 4.28 15.27
C LEU A 57 -1.12 5.35 15.43
N PHE A 58 -1.11 6.08 16.55
CA PHE A 58 -0.04 7.06 16.83
C PHE A 58 1.32 6.39 17.02
N PHE A 59 1.35 5.22 17.66
CA PHE A 59 2.58 4.44 17.80
C PHE A 59 3.12 4.00 16.43
N CYS A 60 2.28 3.43 15.56
CA CYS A 60 2.66 3.05 14.19
C CYS A 60 3.15 4.25 13.41
N MET A 61 2.45 5.39 13.49
CA MET A 61 2.86 6.63 12.84
C MET A 61 4.26 7.09 13.30
N GLY A 62 4.53 7.04 14.61
CA GLY A 62 5.84 7.38 15.18
C GLY A 62 6.96 6.44 14.69
N VAL A 63 6.72 5.13 14.73
CA VAL A 63 7.67 4.11 14.27
C VAL A 63 7.94 4.24 12.77
N THR A 64 6.90 4.39 11.95
CA THR A 64 7.03 4.59 10.50
C THR A 64 7.86 5.83 10.20
N ASN A 65 7.54 6.98 10.80
CA ASN A 65 8.28 8.23 10.57
C ASN A 65 9.75 8.11 10.99
N TYR A 66 10.02 7.48 12.14
CA TYR A 66 11.38 7.21 12.59
C TYR A 66 12.14 6.34 11.59
N THR A 67 11.51 5.26 11.11
CA THR A 67 12.17 4.30 10.24
C THR A 67 12.36 4.84 8.82
N THR A 68 11.43 5.63 8.29
CA THR A 68 11.62 6.40 7.04
C THR A 68 12.82 7.33 7.14
N ARG A 69 12.97 8.07 8.24
CA ARG A 69 14.12 8.97 8.43
C ARG A 69 15.43 8.21 8.52
N LEU A 70 15.43 7.07 9.21
CA LEU A 70 16.61 6.21 9.31
C LEU A 70 17.00 5.67 7.93
N LEU A 71 16.01 5.22 7.15
CA LEU A 71 16.23 4.75 5.79
C LEU A 71 16.83 5.83 4.89
N ILE A 72 16.27 7.05 4.91
CA ILE A 72 16.79 8.16 4.11
C ILE A 72 18.27 8.43 4.45
N LYS A 73 18.64 8.36 5.74
CA LYS A 73 20.04 8.46 6.16
C LYS A 73 20.90 7.33 5.61
N CYS A 74 20.39 6.09 5.60
CA CYS A 74 21.11 4.94 5.03
C CYS A 74 21.30 5.05 3.51
N LEU A 75 20.29 5.52 2.77
CA LEU A 75 20.39 5.76 1.33
C LEU A 75 21.43 6.85 1.00
N ASN A 76 21.52 7.89 1.83
CA ASN A 76 22.48 8.98 1.67
C ASN A 76 23.89 8.65 2.23
N TYR A 77 24.11 7.44 2.77
CA TYR A 77 25.40 7.07 3.37
C TYR A 77 26.51 6.89 2.32
N LYS A 78 26.17 6.32 1.15
CA LYS A 78 27.13 6.05 0.08
C LYS A 78 26.46 6.15 -1.29
N GLU A 79 27.12 6.81 -2.23
CA GLU A 79 26.68 6.82 -3.63
C GLU A 79 26.58 5.39 -4.18
N GLY A 80 25.47 5.09 -4.86
CA GLY A 80 25.19 3.76 -5.39
C GLY A 80 24.22 2.90 -4.57
N LEU A 81 23.74 3.40 -3.41
CA LEU A 81 22.69 2.74 -2.62
C LEU A 81 21.30 3.22 -3.06
N TYR A 82 20.60 2.41 -3.85
CA TYR A 82 19.27 2.77 -4.38
C TYR A 82 18.14 1.89 -3.84
N THR A 83 18.42 0.72 -3.27
CA THR A 83 17.40 -0.26 -2.85
C THR A 83 17.63 -0.79 -1.43
N TYR A 84 16.59 -1.27 -0.74
CA TYR A 84 16.71 -1.87 0.60
C TYR A 84 17.69 -3.05 0.65
N PRO A 85 17.66 -4.00 -0.32
CA PRO A 85 18.62 -5.10 -0.32
C PRO A 85 20.07 -4.62 -0.44
N ASP A 86 20.33 -3.50 -1.12
CA ASP A 86 21.69 -2.96 -1.26
C ASP A 86 22.19 -2.32 0.04
N ILE A 87 21.31 -1.61 0.77
CA ILE A 87 21.62 -1.12 2.12
C ILE A 87 21.94 -2.30 3.04
N ALA A 88 21.11 -3.34 3.01
CA ALA A 88 21.32 -4.55 3.81
C ALA A 88 22.65 -5.25 3.47
N MET A 89 23.04 -5.24 2.20
CA MET A 89 24.32 -5.79 1.74
C MET A 89 25.52 -5.06 2.33
N VAL A 90 25.48 -3.73 2.34
CA VAL A 90 26.57 -2.90 2.85
C VAL A 90 26.66 -2.98 4.37
N ALA A 91 25.53 -3.09 5.06
CA ALA A 91 25.50 -3.13 6.52
C ALA A 91 25.83 -4.52 7.10
N TYR A 92 25.31 -5.60 6.51
CA TYR A 92 25.33 -6.94 7.11
C TYR A 92 25.80 -8.06 6.15
N GLY A 93 26.16 -7.72 4.92
CA GLY A 93 26.67 -8.68 3.93
C GLY A 93 25.59 -9.43 3.15
N LYS A 94 26.05 -10.41 2.36
CA LYS A 94 25.25 -11.07 1.31
C LYS A 94 24.07 -11.90 1.82
N PHE A 95 24.22 -12.55 2.98
CA PHE A 95 23.17 -13.38 3.56
C PHE A 95 21.93 -12.54 3.91
N VAL A 96 22.12 -11.41 4.59
CA VAL A 96 21.02 -10.52 4.98
C VAL A 96 20.37 -9.86 3.77
N LYS A 97 21.15 -9.50 2.73
CA LYS A 97 20.58 -9.06 1.44
C LYS A 97 19.56 -10.06 0.89
N PHE A 98 19.89 -11.35 0.90
CA PHE A 98 18.99 -12.39 0.42
C PHE A 98 17.73 -12.51 1.28
N VAL A 99 17.87 -12.46 2.60
CA VAL A 99 16.73 -12.50 3.53
C VAL A 99 15.79 -11.31 3.31
N VAL A 100 16.33 -10.08 3.21
CA VAL A 100 15.54 -8.86 2.97
C VAL A 100 14.83 -8.93 1.62
N LEU A 101 15.51 -9.39 0.56
CA LEU A 101 14.90 -9.57 -0.74
C LEU A 101 13.75 -10.59 -0.71
N ALA A 102 13.93 -11.71 0.00
CA ALA A 102 12.91 -12.73 0.16
C ALA A 102 11.69 -12.21 0.93
N LEU A 103 11.89 -11.47 2.02
CA LEU A 103 10.81 -10.84 2.79
C LEU A 103 10.03 -9.81 1.96
N PHE A 104 10.73 -8.95 1.22
CA PHE A 104 10.08 -7.96 0.35
C PHE A 104 9.28 -8.63 -0.77
N THR A 105 9.82 -9.70 -1.35
CA THR A 105 9.10 -10.48 -2.37
C THR A 105 7.84 -11.13 -1.79
N LEU A 106 7.93 -11.70 -0.59
CA LEU A 106 6.80 -12.29 0.11
C LEU A 106 5.71 -11.25 0.42
N GLU A 107 6.12 -10.04 0.85
CA GLU A 107 5.22 -8.92 1.10
C GLU A 107 4.46 -8.50 -0.17
N LEU A 108 5.17 -8.33 -1.29
CA LEU A 108 4.55 -8.00 -2.59
C LEU A 108 3.57 -9.08 -3.06
N ILE A 109 3.90 -10.36 -2.88
CA ILE A 109 2.99 -11.48 -3.21
C ILE A 109 1.74 -11.42 -2.32
N GLY A 110 1.91 -11.17 -1.02
CA GLY A 110 0.79 -11.03 -0.08
C GLY A 110 -0.16 -9.91 -0.48
N ILE A 111 0.39 -8.74 -0.83
CA ILE A 111 -0.39 -7.59 -1.32
C ILE A 111 -1.13 -7.92 -2.62
N ALA A 112 -0.47 -8.59 -3.56
CA ALA A 112 -1.09 -9.00 -4.83
C ALA A 112 -2.30 -9.94 -4.61
N ILE A 113 -2.14 -10.95 -3.76
CA ILE A 113 -3.22 -11.89 -3.41
C ILE A 113 -4.37 -11.16 -2.70
N ALA A 114 -4.05 -10.23 -1.79
CA ALA A 114 -5.05 -9.43 -1.09
C ALA A 114 -5.88 -8.58 -2.07
N PHE A 115 -5.26 -7.93 -3.06
CA PHE A 115 -5.99 -7.16 -4.07
C PHE A 115 -6.87 -8.03 -4.98
N ILE A 116 -6.38 -9.20 -5.42
CA ILE A 116 -7.19 -10.14 -6.21
C ILE A 116 -8.42 -10.58 -5.42
N THR A 117 -8.23 -10.89 -4.13
CA THR A 117 -9.32 -11.29 -3.24
C THR A 117 -10.32 -10.16 -3.06
N LEU A 118 -9.85 -8.94 -2.82
CA LEU A 118 -10.68 -7.76 -2.63
C LEU A 118 -11.58 -7.48 -3.84
N ILE A 119 -11.01 -7.49 -5.06
CA ILE A 119 -11.78 -7.27 -6.29
C ILE A 119 -12.74 -8.43 -6.55
N GLY A 120 -12.29 -9.67 -6.35
CA GLY A 120 -13.12 -10.86 -6.55
C GLY A 120 -14.33 -10.90 -5.62
N ASP A 121 -14.14 -10.58 -4.34
CA ASP A 121 -15.22 -10.52 -3.36
C ASP A 121 -16.17 -9.34 -3.65
N SER A 122 -15.64 -8.19 -4.11
CA SER A 122 -16.45 -7.04 -4.55
C SER A 122 -17.31 -7.38 -5.78
N LEU A 123 -16.75 -8.07 -6.77
CA LEU A 123 -17.49 -8.52 -7.95
C LEU A 123 -18.56 -9.55 -7.60
N TYR A 124 -18.31 -10.40 -6.60
CA TYR A 124 -19.29 -11.40 -6.17
C TYR A 124 -20.54 -10.77 -5.56
N VAL A 125 -20.38 -9.65 -4.83
CA VAL A 125 -21.51 -8.83 -4.34
C VAL A 125 -22.36 -8.30 -5.50
N LEU A 126 -21.73 -7.89 -6.61
CA LEU A 126 -22.42 -7.38 -7.80
C LEU A 126 -23.06 -8.49 -8.66
N PHE A 127 -22.39 -9.63 -8.80
CA PHE A 127 -22.82 -10.76 -9.64
C PHE A 127 -22.87 -12.06 -8.83
N PRO A 128 -23.81 -12.21 -7.89
CA PRO A 128 -23.88 -13.36 -6.98
C PRO A 128 -24.18 -14.68 -7.69
N LYS A 129 -24.65 -14.63 -8.95
CA LYS A 129 -24.97 -15.80 -9.78
C LYS A 129 -23.73 -16.43 -10.44
N VAL A 130 -22.59 -15.75 -10.44
CA VAL A 130 -21.33 -16.23 -11.05
C VAL A 130 -20.48 -16.89 -9.97
N SER A 131 -19.71 -17.93 -10.33
CA SER A 131 -18.85 -18.62 -9.36
C SER A 131 -17.73 -17.70 -8.84
N LEU A 132 -17.55 -17.69 -7.51
CA LEU A 132 -16.52 -16.88 -6.84
C LEU A 132 -15.12 -17.13 -7.39
N VAL A 133 -14.80 -18.39 -7.69
CA VAL A 133 -13.50 -18.79 -8.26
C VAL A 133 -13.28 -18.16 -9.62
N LEU A 134 -14.31 -18.12 -10.47
CA LEU A 134 -14.21 -17.49 -11.79
C LEU A 134 -13.99 -15.98 -11.66
N LEU A 135 -14.69 -15.32 -10.73
CA LEU A 135 -14.51 -13.88 -10.49
C LEU A 135 -13.10 -13.55 -9.97
N LYS A 136 -12.51 -14.42 -9.14
CA LYS A 136 -11.11 -14.28 -8.70
C LYS A 136 -10.12 -14.49 -9.86
N ILE A 137 -10.37 -15.45 -10.75
CA ILE A 137 -9.56 -15.66 -11.96
C ILE A 137 -9.65 -14.45 -12.89
N ILE A 138 -10.85 -13.88 -13.09
CA ILE A 138 -11.04 -12.65 -13.88
C ILE A 138 -10.28 -11.49 -13.25
N SER A 139 -10.37 -11.32 -11.92
CA SER A 139 -9.64 -10.27 -11.19
C SER A 139 -8.12 -10.40 -11.37
N TRP A 140 -7.60 -11.62 -11.28
CA TRP A 140 -6.19 -11.90 -11.57
C TRP A 140 -5.83 -11.58 -13.03
N ALA A 141 -6.65 -12.02 -13.99
CA ALA A 141 -6.41 -11.78 -15.42
C ALA A 141 -6.43 -10.29 -15.80
N VAL A 142 -7.16 -9.45 -15.05
CA VAL A 142 -7.16 -7.98 -15.22
C VAL A 142 -5.96 -7.32 -14.52
N LEU A 143 -5.62 -7.75 -13.30
CA LEU A 143 -4.55 -7.13 -12.51
C LEU A 143 -3.14 -7.46 -13.05
N VAL A 144 -2.90 -8.69 -13.50
CA VAL A 144 -1.58 -9.10 -14.00
C VAL A 144 -1.08 -8.22 -15.16
N PRO A 145 -1.82 -8.00 -16.25
CA PRO A 145 -1.34 -7.14 -17.33
C PRO A 145 -1.15 -5.70 -16.86
N LEU A 146 -1.96 -5.21 -15.92
CA LEU A 146 -1.81 -3.87 -15.33
C LEU A 146 -0.46 -3.69 -14.61
N THR A 147 0.08 -4.75 -14.00
CA THR A 147 1.42 -4.72 -13.38
C THR A 147 2.58 -4.71 -14.38
N LEU A 148 2.33 -5.07 -15.64
CA LEU A 148 3.35 -5.12 -16.70
C LEU A 148 3.37 -3.85 -17.57
N ILE A 149 2.44 -2.92 -17.33
CA ILE A 149 2.36 -1.66 -18.09
C ILE A 149 3.45 -0.69 -17.62
N ASP A 150 3.97 0.10 -18.57
CA ASP A 150 4.96 1.14 -18.30
C ASP A 150 4.51 2.14 -17.21
N ILE A 151 5.47 2.53 -16.36
CA ILE A 151 5.31 3.45 -15.21
C ILE A 151 4.60 4.77 -15.59
N LYS A 152 4.69 5.20 -16.86
CA LYS A 152 4.03 6.41 -17.38
C LYS A 152 2.51 6.32 -17.32
N TYR A 153 1.91 5.16 -17.61
CA TYR A 153 0.47 4.96 -17.54
C TYR A 153 -0.01 4.76 -16.10
N LEU A 154 0.88 4.30 -15.22
CA LEU A 154 0.61 4.13 -13.79
C LEU A 154 0.23 5.47 -13.12
N SER A 155 0.78 6.59 -13.60
CA SER A 155 0.39 7.92 -13.11
C SER A 155 -1.07 8.27 -13.42
N TYR A 156 -1.60 7.87 -14.59
CA TYR A 156 -3.00 8.10 -14.94
C TYR A 156 -3.93 7.19 -14.14
N VAL A 157 -3.54 5.93 -13.96
CA VAL A 157 -4.26 4.96 -13.11
C VAL A 157 -4.29 5.43 -11.66
N SER A 158 -3.20 6.02 -11.15
CA SER A 158 -3.14 6.59 -9.80
C SER A 158 -4.09 7.77 -9.62
N PHE A 159 -4.18 8.65 -10.61
CA PHE A 159 -5.14 9.75 -10.60
C PHE A 159 -6.59 9.25 -10.61
N LEU A 160 -6.90 8.27 -11.47
CA LEU A 160 -8.21 7.61 -11.48
C LEU A 160 -8.53 6.95 -10.14
N GLY A 161 -7.54 6.30 -9.52
CA GLY A 161 -7.65 5.69 -8.20
C GLY A 161 -8.07 6.69 -7.13
N LEU A 162 -7.41 7.85 -7.08
CA LEU A 162 -7.74 8.92 -6.15
C LEU A 162 -9.18 9.42 -6.33
N VAL A 163 -9.59 9.70 -7.58
CA VAL A 163 -10.97 10.14 -7.89
C VAL A 163 -11.97 9.08 -7.45
N SER A 164 -11.68 7.79 -7.70
CA SER A 164 -12.49 6.66 -7.26
C SER A 164 -12.60 6.58 -5.73
N THR A 165 -11.50 6.77 -5.00
CA THR A 165 -11.51 6.75 -3.53
C THR A 165 -12.26 7.94 -2.93
N ILE A 166 -12.16 9.13 -3.52
CA ILE A 166 -12.97 10.29 -3.13
C ILE A 166 -14.45 10.01 -3.37
N PHE A 167 -14.79 9.48 -4.55
CA PHE A 167 -16.17 9.12 -4.87
C PHE A 167 -16.72 8.06 -3.91
N LEU A 168 -15.95 7.01 -3.62
CA LEU A 168 -16.29 5.99 -2.63
C LEU A 168 -16.54 6.60 -1.25
N THR A 169 -15.69 7.54 -0.81
CA THR A 169 -15.86 8.24 0.46
C THR A 169 -17.17 9.02 0.50
N ILE A 170 -17.50 9.72 -0.58
CA ILE A 170 -18.77 10.45 -0.71
C ILE A 170 -19.96 9.48 -0.65
N VAL A 171 -19.88 8.37 -1.38
CA VAL A 171 -20.93 7.33 -1.37
C VAL A 171 -21.14 6.78 0.04
N ILE A 172 -20.06 6.47 0.77
CA ILE A 172 -20.14 5.98 2.17
C ILE A 172 -20.80 7.03 3.09
N ILE A 173 -20.48 8.32 2.91
CA ILE A 173 -21.10 9.39 3.72
C ILE A 173 -22.60 9.49 3.41
N ILE A 174 -22.98 9.49 2.14
CA ILE A 174 -24.39 9.57 1.72
C ILE A 174 -25.17 8.34 2.21
N ASP A 175 -24.62 7.14 2.00
CA ASP A 175 -25.21 5.89 2.48
C ASP A 175 -25.38 5.89 4.00
N GLY A 176 -24.38 6.39 4.72
CA GLY A 176 -24.42 6.53 6.17
C GLY A 176 -25.48 7.53 6.67
N VAL A 177 -25.69 8.65 5.98
CA VAL A 177 -26.73 9.64 6.36
C VAL A 177 -28.13 9.18 5.96
N THR A 178 -28.26 8.42 4.88
CA THR A 178 -29.57 7.96 4.34
C THR A 178 -30.06 6.71 5.07
N THR A 179 -29.14 5.86 5.54
CA THR A 179 -29.49 4.65 6.28
C THR A 179 -29.94 5.02 7.69
N HIS A 180 -31.17 4.65 8.05
CA HIS A 180 -31.73 4.95 9.38
C HIS A 180 -31.60 3.80 10.39
N GLU A 181 -31.34 2.57 9.93
CA GLU A 181 -31.19 1.38 10.79
C GLU A 181 -29.75 0.90 10.91
N GLN A 182 -29.45 0.15 11.96
CA GLN A 182 -28.13 -0.47 12.17
C GLN A 182 -28.08 -1.83 11.45
N PRO A 183 -26.93 -2.24 10.86
CA PRO A 183 -25.64 -1.55 10.74
C PRO A 183 -25.54 -0.57 9.56
N GLY A 184 -24.70 0.47 9.68
CA GLY A 184 -24.33 1.35 8.55
C GLY A 184 -24.81 2.81 8.71
N SER A 185 -25.81 3.06 9.55
CA SER A 185 -26.28 4.42 9.84
C SER A 185 -25.25 5.27 10.59
N LEU A 186 -24.98 6.48 10.10
CA LEU A 186 -24.26 7.56 10.81
C LEU A 186 -25.18 8.30 11.80
N LEU A 187 -26.49 8.30 11.56
CA LEU A 187 -27.49 8.93 12.44
C LEU A 187 -27.74 8.09 13.69
N ASN A 188 -27.77 6.76 13.54
CA ASN A 188 -27.91 5.80 14.64
C ASN A 188 -26.68 4.89 14.68
N PRO A 189 -25.50 5.40 15.12
CA PRO A 189 -24.26 4.65 15.07
C PRO A 189 -24.35 3.35 15.88
N MET A 190 -23.78 2.28 15.33
CA MET A 190 -23.60 1.03 16.06
C MET A 190 -22.75 1.29 17.31
N LYS A 191 -23.04 0.59 18.42
CA LYS A 191 -22.23 0.66 19.63
C LYS A 191 -20.78 0.32 19.29
N THR A 192 -19.89 1.29 19.52
CA THR A 192 -18.45 1.09 19.39
C THR A 192 -17.85 0.92 20.77
N GLU A 193 -16.92 -0.01 20.89
CA GLU A 193 -16.27 -0.30 22.16
C GLU A 193 -15.12 0.69 22.41
N LEU A 194 -14.99 1.18 23.64
CA LEU A 194 -13.85 2.02 24.04
C LEU A 194 -12.57 1.20 24.23
N PHE A 195 -12.73 -0.03 24.72
CA PHE A 195 -11.69 -1.01 25.00
C PHE A 195 -11.87 -2.26 24.13
N PRO A 196 -10.81 -3.04 23.87
CA PRO A 196 -10.90 -4.22 23.01
C PRO A 196 -11.79 -5.29 23.64
N THR A 197 -12.74 -5.81 22.86
CA THR A 197 -13.61 -6.91 23.29
C THR A 197 -12.82 -8.21 23.50
N LYS A 198 -11.69 -8.37 22.79
CA LYS A 198 -10.77 -9.51 22.91
C LYS A 198 -9.32 -9.04 22.77
N LEU A 199 -8.49 -9.32 23.76
CA LEU A 199 -7.04 -9.02 23.70
C LEU A 199 -6.35 -9.81 22.58
N ASN A 200 -6.81 -11.03 22.30
CA ASN A 200 -6.22 -11.90 21.27
C ASN A 200 -6.36 -11.35 19.83
N SER A 201 -7.28 -10.42 19.59
CA SER A 201 -7.40 -9.76 18.28
C SER A 201 -6.48 -8.55 18.12
N LEU A 202 -5.82 -8.07 19.18
CA LEU A 202 -4.93 -6.91 19.10
C LEU A 202 -3.72 -7.11 18.19
N PRO A 203 -3.00 -8.26 18.20
CA PRO A 203 -1.89 -8.49 17.27
C PRO A 203 -2.33 -8.43 15.80
N LEU A 204 -3.53 -8.92 15.51
CA LEU A 204 -4.11 -8.86 14.16
C LEU A 204 -4.44 -7.40 13.77
N CYS A 205 -5.02 -6.63 14.69
CA CYS A 205 -5.30 -5.20 14.46
C CYS A 205 -4.03 -4.40 14.21
N PHE A 206 -2.99 -4.69 14.99
CA PHE A 206 -1.66 -4.08 14.81
C PHE A 206 -1.08 -4.39 13.43
N GLY A 207 -1.19 -5.65 12.98
CA GLY A 207 -0.80 -6.04 11.63
C GLY A 207 -1.54 -5.28 10.54
N PHE A 208 -2.87 -5.13 10.66
CA PHE A 208 -3.67 -4.33 9.72
C PHE A 208 -3.27 -2.85 9.69
N MET A 209 -3.01 -2.25 10.87
CA MET A 209 -2.57 -0.86 10.96
C MET A 209 -1.20 -0.67 10.32
N ILE A 210 -0.23 -1.53 10.63
CA ILE A 210 1.11 -1.45 10.00
C ILE A 210 1.01 -1.64 8.50
N ALA A 211 0.24 -2.62 8.01
CA ALA A 211 0.08 -2.87 6.58
C ALA A 211 -0.49 -1.65 5.84
N GLY A 212 -1.45 -0.93 6.44
CA GLY A 212 -1.99 0.32 5.89
C GLY A 212 -0.95 1.44 5.81
N PHE A 213 0.03 1.46 6.73
CA PHE A 213 1.13 2.42 6.72
C PHE A 213 2.40 1.93 6.01
N ALA A 214 2.49 0.65 5.61
CA ALA A 214 3.68 0.01 5.04
C ALA A 214 4.09 0.54 3.65
N GLY A 215 3.21 1.29 2.97
CA GLY A 215 3.48 1.87 1.66
C GLY A 215 4.64 2.87 1.58
N TYR A 216 5.22 3.29 2.71
CA TYR A 216 6.39 4.18 2.78
C TYR A 216 7.69 3.57 2.26
N TYR A 217 7.73 2.26 2.09
CA TYR A 217 8.89 1.58 1.54
C TYR A 217 8.74 1.14 0.08
N LEU A 218 7.53 1.27 -0.48
CA LEU A 218 7.20 0.97 -1.88
C LEU A 218 7.44 2.21 -2.76
#